data_AF-A0A822J697-F1
#
_entry.id   AF-A0A822J697-F1
#
_cell.length_a   1.000
_cell.length_b   1.000
_cell.length_c   1.000
_cell.angle_alpha   90.00
_cell.angle_beta   90.00
_cell.angle_gamma   90.00
#
_symmetry.space_group_name_H-M   'P 1'
#
loop_
_entity.id
_entity.type
_entity.pdbx_description
1 polymer ?
#
loop_
_entity_poly.entity_id
_entity_poly.type
_entity_poly.pdbx_seq_one_letter_code
_entity_poly.pdbx_strand_id
1 'polypeptide(L)'
;MKLEMNKLMTSGTGIFIMGIAWLLFWIGPAFFLFEKDPRWGHNFVIPIVFMTVGLASHIRTTACDLTAVISAFVVTIPTLLALWSWETALILACIFFGIEIFLYLAERKAGEIINPGPGLKVWLKIHLLNFSYIGMLHMPLIFFISRWSNPGPFLTYLPVEHDIPTTIFNAMLFVLVPLAVMERYVKTLGGYAVSKIGFAWSVLMIIIPLVVINLAG
;
A
#
# COMPACT_ATOMS: atom_id res chain seq x y z
N MET A 1 -14.16 5.84 26.33
CA MET A 1 -14.05 6.48 25.01
C MET A 1 -14.71 5.55 23.99
N LYS A 2 -15.93 5.84 23.52
CA LYS A 2 -16.56 5.01 22.47
C LYS A 2 -15.79 5.27 21.17
N LEU A 3 -15.06 4.27 20.67
CA LEU A 3 -14.46 4.33 19.35
C LEU A 3 -15.61 4.48 18.34
N GLU A 4 -15.71 5.63 17.68
CA GLU A 4 -16.66 5.77 16.57
C GLU A 4 -16.13 4.98 15.38
N MET A 5 -16.35 3.66 15.36
CA MET A 5 -15.90 2.74 14.31
C MET A 5 -16.18 3.26 12.90
N ASN A 6 -17.32 3.94 12.70
CA ASN A 6 -17.68 4.53 11.41
C ASN A 6 -16.66 5.54 10.87
N LYS A 7 -15.93 6.27 11.74
CA LYS A 7 -14.88 7.21 11.33
C LYS A 7 -13.56 6.53 10.96
N LEU A 8 -13.36 5.29 11.39
CA LEU A 8 -12.17 4.49 11.08
C LEU A 8 -12.38 3.56 9.87
N MET A 9 -13.60 3.42 9.38
CA MET A 9 -13.90 2.62 8.17
C MET A 9 -13.66 3.44 6.90
N THR A 10 -12.39 3.69 6.60
CA THR A 10 -11.91 4.38 5.38
C THR A 10 -11.01 3.45 4.56
N SER A 11 -10.85 3.72 3.27
CA SER A 11 -9.93 2.95 2.42
C SER A 11 -8.51 3.01 2.96
N GLY A 12 -8.08 4.18 3.45
CA GLY A 12 -6.76 4.37 4.04
C GLY A 12 -6.50 3.51 5.28
N THR A 13 -7.48 3.42 6.19
CA THR A 13 -7.39 2.50 7.34
C THR A 13 -7.37 1.04 6.89
N GLY A 14 -8.20 0.69 5.90
CA GLY A 14 -8.19 -0.64 5.30
C GLY A 14 -6.83 -1.00 4.72
N ILE A 15 -6.20 -0.08 3.98
CA ILE A 15 -4.85 -0.24 3.41
C ILE A 15 -3.79 -0.39 4.50
N PHE A 16 -3.88 0.39 5.58
CA PHE A 16 -2.98 0.25 6.73
C PHE A 16 -3.08 -1.13 7.38
N ILE A 17 -4.30 -1.60 7.67
CA ILE A 17 -4.57 -2.93 8.24
C ILE A 17 -4.10 -4.03 7.29
N MET A 18 -4.33 -3.86 5.99
CA MET A 18 -3.85 -4.78 4.95
C MET A 18 -2.32 -4.89 4.99
N GLY A 19 -1.60 -3.77 5.11
CA GLY A 19 -0.15 -3.77 5.30
C GLY A 19 0.30 -4.54 6.55
N ILE A 20 -0.34 -4.33 7.70
CA ILE A 20 -0.02 -5.09 8.93
C ILE A 20 -0.29 -6.58 8.74
N ALA A 21 -1.46 -6.95 8.24
CA ALA A 21 -1.88 -8.34 8.09
C ALA A 21 -0.96 -9.11 7.13
N TRP A 22 -0.63 -8.51 5.98
CA TRP A 22 0.30 -9.13 5.03
C TRP A 22 1.71 -9.23 5.57
N LEU A 23 2.20 -8.22 6.31
CA LEU A 23 3.50 -8.31 6.95
C LEU A 23 3.57 -9.46 7.96
N LEU A 24 2.54 -9.61 8.80
CA LEU A 24 2.44 -10.72 9.75
C LEU A 24 2.35 -12.08 9.05
N PHE A 25 1.63 -12.16 7.93
CA PHE A 25 1.56 -13.37 7.12
C PHE A 25 2.94 -13.79 6.59
N TRP A 26 3.73 -12.84 6.10
CA TRP A 26 5.08 -13.10 5.57
C TRP A 26 6.13 -13.39 6.64
N ILE A 27 6.00 -12.78 7.83
CA ILE A 27 6.89 -13.08 8.98
C ILE A 27 6.57 -14.42 9.63
N GLY A 28 5.31 -14.86 9.57
CA GLY A 28 4.88 -16.12 10.17
C GLY A 28 4.61 -17.20 9.12
N PRO A 29 3.34 -17.42 8.72
CA PRO A 29 2.96 -18.54 7.86
C PRO A 29 3.76 -18.73 6.57
N ALA A 30 4.11 -17.65 5.86
CA ALA A 30 4.78 -17.73 4.56
C ALA A 30 6.31 -17.59 4.64
N PHE A 31 6.89 -17.48 5.84
CA PHE A 31 8.33 -17.25 6.00
C PHE A 31 9.19 -18.35 5.35
N PHE A 32 8.74 -19.60 5.36
CA PHE A 32 9.43 -20.73 4.73
C PHE A 32 9.66 -20.56 3.23
N LEU A 33 8.83 -19.76 2.53
CA LEU A 33 9.04 -19.47 1.10
C LEU A 33 10.26 -18.58 0.91
N PHE A 34 10.45 -17.61 1.79
CA PHE A 34 11.62 -16.74 1.81
C PHE A 34 12.90 -17.50 2.17
N GLU A 35 12.84 -18.42 3.14
CA GLU A 35 14.00 -19.28 3.48
C GLU A 35 14.46 -20.14 2.30
N LYS A 36 13.52 -20.61 1.48
CA LYS A 36 13.81 -21.40 0.28
C LYS A 36 14.33 -20.54 -0.87
N ASP A 37 13.82 -19.33 -1.03
CA ASP A 37 14.22 -18.39 -2.07
C ASP A 37 14.13 -16.93 -1.57
N PRO A 38 15.27 -16.28 -1.26
CA PRO A 38 15.28 -14.91 -0.73
C PRO A 38 14.64 -13.87 -1.67
N ARG A 39 14.44 -14.18 -2.95
CA ARG A 39 13.77 -13.27 -3.90
C ARG A 39 12.33 -12.96 -3.49
N TRP A 40 11.69 -13.81 -2.68
CA TRP A 40 10.39 -13.51 -2.07
C TRP A 40 10.42 -12.32 -1.09
N GLY A 41 11.60 -11.79 -0.75
CA GLY A 41 11.76 -10.72 0.23
C GLY A 41 11.04 -9.42 -0.10
N HIS A 42 10.71 -9.17 -1.36
CA HIS A 42 9.89 -8.02 -1.76
C HIS A 42 8.48 -8.03 -1.11
N ASN A 43 8.01 -9.18 -0.67
CA ASN A 43 6.75 -9.31 0.07
C ASN A 43 6.80 -8.81 1.52
N PHE A 44 7.98 -8.53 2.08
CA PHE A 44 8.11 -7.75 3.32
C PHE A 44 8.05 -6.25 3.05
N VAL A 45 8.46 -5.82 1.84
CA VAL A 45 8.58 -4.42 1.44
C VAL A 45 7.22 -3.80 1.15
N ILE A 46 6.43 -4.44 0.29
CA ILE A 46 5.13 -3.91 -0.17
C ILE A 46 4.16 -3.65 0.99
N PRO A 47 4.01 -4.54 1.99
CA PRO A 47 3.14 -4.27 3.12
C PRO A 47 3.57 -3.04 3.95
N ILE A 48 4.88 -2.77 4.05
CA ILE A 48 5.39 -1.55 4.70
C ILE A 48 5.00 -0.30 3.91
N VAL A 49 5.05 -0.34 2.57
CA VAL A 49 4.56 0.75 1.73
C VAL A 49 3.06 0.98 1.96
N PHE A 50 2.25 -0.08 2.06
CA PHE A 50 0.83 0.04 2.40
C PHE A 50 0.63 0.69 3.77
N MET A 51 1.43 0.33 4.78
CA MET A 51 1.38 0.99 6.08
C MET A 51 1.74 2.48 5.99
N THR A 52 2.77 2.86 5.23
CA THR A 52 3.14 4.27 5.00
C THR A 52 1.98 5.06 4.38
N VAL A 53 1.42 4.55 3.28
CA VAL A 53 0.31 5.23 2.56
C VAL A 53 -0.97 5.25 3.40
N GLY A 54 -1.27 4.16 4.10
CA GLY A 54 -2.42 4.05 4.98
C GLY A 54 -2.34 5.02 6.16
N LEU A 55 -1.16 5.17 6.77
CA LEU A 55 -0.94 6.11 7.88
C LEU A 55 -1.10 7.57 7.45
N ALA A 56 -0.53 7.95 6.30
CA ALA A 56 -0.64 9.32 5.76
C ALA A 56 -2.11 9.76 5.58
N SER A 57 -2.99 8.84 5.19
CA SER A 57 -4.42 9.12 4.97
C SER A 57 -5.18 9.64 6.20
N HIS A 58 -4.67 9.35 7.41
CA HIS A 58 -5.25 9.76 8.67
C HIS A 58 -4.82 11.16 9.12
N ILE A 59 -3.60 11.55 8.75
CA ILE A 59 -2.93 12.74 9.27
C ILE A 59 -3.16 13.91 8.32
N ARG A 60 -3.12 13.63 7.01
CA ARG A 60 -3.38 14.57 5.92
C ARG A 60 -2.55 15.84 6.02
N THR A 61 -1.31 15.75 6.51
CA THR A 61 -0.31 16.84 6.49
C THR A 61 0.51 16.76 5.20
N THR A 62 1.04 17.90 4.74
CA THR A 62 1.74 17.95 3.44
C THR A 62 3.00 17.07 3.44
N ALA A 63 3.71 17.01 4.57
CA ALA A 63 4.93 16.23 4.72
C ALA A 63 4.65 14.71 4.72
N CYS A 64 3.63 14.26 5.46
CA CYS A 64 3.16 12.87 5.44
C CYS A 64 2.68 12.46 4.03
N ASP A 65 1.83 13.27 3.40
CA ASP A 65 1.32 12.95 2.07
C ASP A 65 2.46 12.86 1.03
N LEU A 66 3.47 13.73 1.12
CA LEU A 66 4.64 13.69 0.23
C LEU A 66 5.51 12.45 0.50
N THR A 67 5.76 12.11 1.76
CA THR A 67 6.50 10.90 2.14
C THR A 67 5.81 9.64 1.61
N ALA A 68 4.47 9.57 1.72
CA ALA A 68 3.68 8.49 1.16
C ALA A 68 3.79 8.40 -0.37
N VAL A 69 3.77 9.53 -1.09
CA VAL A 69 3.99 9.55 -2.55
C VAL A 69 5.37 9.01 -2.90
N ILE A 70 6.41 9.53 -2.25
CA ILE A 70 7.79 9.12 -2.51
C ILE A 70 7.94 7.62 -2.22
N SER A 71 7.45 7.14 -1.07
CA SER A 71 7.47 5.72 -0.74
C SER A 71 6.74 4.87 -1.79
N ALA A 72 5.52 5.27 -2.17
CA ALA A 72 4.70 4.51 -3.12
C ALA A 72 5.33 4.41 -4.51
N PHE A 73 6.05 5.43 -5.00
CA PHE A 73 6.71 5.36 -6.32
C PHE A 73 8.13 4.79 -6.24
N VAL A 74 8.96 5.36 -5.35
CA VAL A 74 10.39 5.06 -5.27
C VAL A 74 10.65 3.68 -4.72
N VAL A 75 9.81 3.15 -3.82
CA VAL A 75 9.98 1.79 -3.32
C VAL A 75 9.29 0.79 -4.25
N THR A 76 7.99 0.97 -4.54
CA THR A 76 7.20 -0.03 -5.27
C THR A 76 7.74 -0.31 -6.67
N ILE A 77 7.98 0.72 -7.48
CA ILE A 77 8.31 0.52 -8.90
C ILE A 77 9.66 -0.18 -9.07
N PRO A 78 10.77 0.30 -8.47
CA PRO A 78 12.06 -0.37 -8.62
C PRO A 78 12.09 -1.77 -8.01
N THR A 79 11.38 -1.99 -6.90
CA THR A 79 11.26 -3.32 -6.28
C THR A 79 10.59 -4.29 -7.24
N LEU A 80 9.46 -3.91 -7.83
CA LEU A 80 8.67 -4.78 -8.69
C LEU A 80 9.19 -4.86 -10.14
N LEU A 81 10.10 -3.97 -10.54
CA LEU A 81 10.85 -4.09 -11.79
C LEU A 81 12.20 -4.80 -11.61
N ALA A 82 12.47 -5.37 -10.42
CA ALA A 82 13.74 -6.02 -10.10
C ALA A 82 14.97 -5.13 -10.37
N LEU A 83 14.86 -3.82 -10.12
CA LEU A 83 15.98 -2.89 -10.24
C LEU A 83 16.90 -2.92 -9.02
N TRP A 84 16.35 -3.31 -7.86
CA TRP A 84 17.06 -3.40 -6.58
C TRP A 84 16.87 -4.77 -5.94
N SER A 85 17.80 -5.13 -5.05
CA SER A 85 17.61 -6.27 -4.15
C SER A 85 16.50 -5.98 -3.14
N TRP A 86 15.87 -7.04 -2.63
CA TRP A 86 14.84 -6.93 -1.60
C TRP A 86 15.37 -6.25 -0.32
N GLU A 87 16.65 -6.42 0.01
CA GLU A 87 17.28 -5.80 1.19
C GLU A 87 17.29 -4.28 1.07
N THR A 88 17.71 -3.78 -0.10
CA THR A 88 17.76 -2.33 -0.38
C THR A 88 16.35 -1.75 -0.34
N ALA A 89 15.41 -2.44 -0.98
CA ALA A 89 14.01 -2.05 -0.98
C ALA A 89 13.41 -2.04 0.44
N LEU A 90 13.71 -3.05 1.26
CA LEU A 90 13.24 -3.16 2.64
C LEU A 90 13.80 -2.04 3.52
N ILE A 91 15.10 -1.76 3.42
CA ILE A 91 15.73 -0.65 4.15
C ILE A 91 15.03 0.67 3.80
N LEU A 92 14.83 0.95 2.51
CA LEU A 92 14.15 2.16 2.07
C LEU A 92 12.69 2.22 2.56
N ALA A 93 11.94 1.12 2.47
CA ALA A 93 10.57 1.04 2.98
C ALA A 93 10.52 1.34 4.48
N CYS A 94 11.41 0.73 5.28
CA CYS A 94 11.52 0.98 6.71
C CYS A 94 11.92 2.42 7.02
N ILE A 95 12.85 3.02 6.26
CA ILE A 95 13.24 4.43 6.41
C ILE A 95 12.03 5.34 6.16
N PHE A 96 11.33 5.17 5.04
CA PHE A 96 10.16 6.00 4.74
C PHE A 96 9.03 5.81 5.74
N PHE A 97 8.78 4.58 6.20
CA PHE A 97 7.80 4.34 7.24
C PHE A 97 8.21 4.94 8.59
N GLY A 98 9.49 4.89 8.93
CA GLY A 98 10.04 5.55 10.12
C GLY A 98 9.92 7.08 10.05
N ILE A 99 10.21 7.67 8.88
CA ILE A 99 9.99 9.10 8.61
C ILE A 99 8.50 9.43 8.77
N GLU A 100 7.60 8.62 8.22
CA GLU A 100 6.16 8.83 8.32
C GLU A 100 5.67 8.83 9.78
N ILE A 101 6.13 7.88 10.59
CA ILE A 101 5.84 7.83 12.04
C ILE A 101 6.42 9.06 12.74
N PHE A 102 7.65 9.46 12.42
CA PHE A 102 8.27 10.64 13.02
C PHE A 102 7.49 11.91 12.68
N LEU A 103 7.16 12.13 11.41
CA LEU A 103 6.36 13.26 10.94
C LEU A 103 4.99 13.28 11.62
N TYR A 104 4.33 12.12 11.70
CA TYR A 104 3.07 11.98 12.42
C TYR A 104 3.16 12.50 13.86
N LEU A 105 4.16 12.02 14.61
CA LEU A 105 4.31 12.37 16.03
C LEU A 105 4.73 13.84 16.20
N ALA A 106 5.58 14.36 15.32
CA ALA A 106 6.08 15.72 15.37
C ALA A 106 4.97 16.73 14.99
N GLU A 107 4.29 16.53 13.86
CA GLU A 107 3.30 17.48 13.35
C GLU A 107 2.03 17.51 14.19
N ARG A 108 1.71 16.40 14.89
CA ARG A 108 0.61 16.39 15.86
C ARG A 108 0.85 17.33 17.05
N LYS A 109 2.11 17.63 17.37
CA LYS A 109 2.50 18.53 18.47
C LYS A 109 2.84 19.94 17.98
N ALA A 110 3.59 20.04 16.88
CA ALA A 110 4.19 21.29 16.41
C ALA A 110 3.41 21.96 15.27
N GLY A 111 2.41 21.29 14.69
CA GLY A 111 1.76 21.72 13.45
C GLY A 111 2.54 21.29 12.21
N GLU A 112 2.06 21.69 11.03
CA GLU A 112 2.67 21.28 9.75
C GLU A 112 4.11 21.81 9.59
N ILE A 113 5.05 20.89 9.37
CA ILE A 113 6.47 21.18 9.13
C ILE A 113 6.64 21.78 7.73
N ILE A 114 5.92 21.25 6.74
CA ILE A 114 5.90 21.78 5.37
C ILE A 114 4.59 22.54 5.16
N ASN A 115 4.68 23.87 5.22
CA ASN A 115 3.53 24.77 5.07
C ASN A 115 3.72 25.74 3.88
N PRO A 116 3.42 25.30 2.65
CA PRO A 116 3.56 26.13 1.46
C PRO A 116 2.49 27.23 1.40
N GLY A 117 2.65 28.18 0.47
CA GLY A 117 1.67 29.24 0.25
C GLY A 117 0.25 28.70 -0.04
N PRO A 118 -0.82 29.47 0.22
CA PRO A 118 -2.20 28.96 0.30
C PRO A 118 -2.67 28.18 -0.95
N GLY A 119 -2.39 28.69 -2.15
CA GLY A 119 -2.81 28.03 -3.40
C GLY A 119 -2.11 26.68 -3.61
N LEU A 120 -0.79 26.64 -3.41
CA LEU A 120 -0.02 25.41 -3.51
C LEU A 120 -0.42 24.40 -2.42
N LYS A 121 -0.68 24.86 -1.20
CA LYS A 121 -1.16 24.02 -0.10
C LYS A 121 -2.47 23.32 -0.45
N VAL A 122 -3.47 24.06 -0.95
CA VAL A 122 -4.75 23.47 -1.37
C VAL A 122 -4.53 22.44 -2.47
N TRP A 123 -3.74 22.78 -3.49
CA TRP A 123 -3.44 21.85 -4.57
C TRP A 123 -2.78 20.56 -4.05
N LEU A 124 -1.76 20.67 -3.20
CA LEU A 124 -1.05 19.51 -2.64
C LEU A 124 -1.97 18.64 -1.78
N LYS A 125 -2.80 19.25 -0.91
CA LYS A 125 -3.78 18.52 -0.11
C LYS A 125 -4.76 17.74 -0.96
N ILE A 126 -5.17 18.27 -2.10
CA ILE A 126 -6.08 17.56 -3.01
C ILE A 126 -5.37 16.41 -3.70
N HIS A 127 -4.13 16.59 -4.18
CA HIS A 127 -3.52 15.66 -5.13
C HIS A 127 -2.56 14.63 -4.53
N LEU A 128 -1.78 14.97 -3.49
CA LEU A 128 -0.68 14.11 -3.03
C LEU A 128 -1.14 12.71 -2.63
N LEU A 129 -2.18 12.58 -1.80
CA LEU A 129 -2.68 11.26 -1.41
C LEU A 129 -3.29 10.48 -2.60
N ASN A 130 -3.78 11.15 -3.65
CA ASN A 130 -4.19 10.42 -4.86
C ASN A 130 -2.96 9.88 -5.60
N PHE A 131 -1.89 10.66 -5.65
CA PHE A 131 -0.64 10.20 -6.26
C PHE A 131 -0.08 9.00 -5.51
N SER A 132 -0.13 8.96 -4.18
CA SER A 132 0.32 7.76 -3.45
C SER A 132 -0.54 6.54 -3.76
N TYR A 133 -1.86 6.72 -3.90
CA TYR A 133 -2.75 5.65 -4.37
C TYR A 133 -2.44 5.18 -5.80
N ILE A 134 -2.18 6.11 -6.71
CA ILE A 134 -1.73 5.81 -8.08
C ILE A 134 -0.36 5.12 -8.06
N GLY A 135 0.54 5.50 -7.15
CA GLY A 135 1.81 4.81 -6.93
C GLY A 135 1.61 3.34 -6.60
N MET A 136 0.67 3.03 -5.69
CA MET A 136 0.30 1.63 -5.39
C MET A 136 -0.32 0.90 -6.59
N LEU A 137 -1.04 1.59 -7.48
CA LEU A 137 -1.58 0.99 -8.72
C LEU A 137 -0.50 0.45 -9.66
N HIS A 138 0.73 0.94 -9.55
CA HIS A 138 1.84 0.42 -10.35
C HIS A 138 2.14 -1.04 -10.01
N MET A 139 1.85 -1.50 -8.79
CA MET A 139 2.04 -2.90 -8.42
C MET A 139 1.30 -3.87 -9.35
N PRO A 140 -0.04 -3.80 -9.48
CA PRO A 140 -0.76 -4.70 -10.35
C PRO A 140 -0.50 -4.39 -11.83
N LEU A 141 -0.24 -3.14 -12.22
CA LEU A 141 0.14 -2.81 -13.60
C LEU A 141 1.45 -3.51 -14.01
N ILE A 142 2.52 -3.39 -13.20
CA ILE A 142 3.80 -4.05 -13.45
C ILE A 142 3.63 -5.56 -13.44
N PHE A 143 2.84 -6.09 -12.51
CA PHE A 143 2.55 -7.52 -12.44
C PHE A 143 1.91 -8.03 -13.74
N PHE A 144 0.76 -7.48 -14.15
CA PHE A 144 0.01 -8.02 -15.30
C PHE A 144 0.62 -7.68 -16.66
N ILE A 145 1.17 -6.47 -16.83
CA ILE A 145 1.65 -5.99 -18.14
C ILE A 145 3.09 -6.46 -18.41
N SER A 146 3.89 -6.65 -17.36
CA SER A 146 5.31 -6.94 -17.51
C SER A 146 5.69 -8.32 -16.99
N ARG A 147 5.53 -8.55 -15.69
CA ARG A 147 6.06 -9.77 -15.03
C ARG A 147 5.29 -11.03 -15.42
N TRP A 148 3.97 -10.93 -15.60
CA TRP A 148 3.10 -12.08 -15.85
C TRP A 148 3.42 -12.77 -17.19
N SER A 149 3.65 -12.00 -18.25
CA SER A 149 3.94 -12.55 -19.59
C SER A 149 5.43 -12.77 -19.86
N ASN A 150 6.32 -12.13 -19.09
CA ASN A 150 7.76 -12.17 -19.33
C ASN A 150 8.55 -12.13 -18.00
N PRO A 151 8.56 -13.20 -17.20
CA PRO A 151 9.22 -13.20 -15.90
C PRO A 151 10.75 -13.22 -15.99
N GLY A 152 11.33 -13.68 -17.11
CA GLY A 152 12.76 -13.93 -17.29
C GLY A 152 13.68 -12.76 -16.89
N PRO A 153 13.42 -11.52 -17.35
CA PRO A 153 14.23 -10.34 -17.02
C PRO A 153 14.27 -9.98 -15.53
N PHE A 154 13.34 -10.48 -14.72
CA PHE A 154 13.17 -10.10 -13.32
C PHE A 154 13.79 -11.10 -12.33
N LEU A 155 14.25 -12.26 -12.83
CA LEU A 155 14.67 -13.40 -12.02
C LEU A 155 15.88 -13.13 -11.11
N THR A 156 16.63 -12.05 -11.37
CA THR A 156 17.76 -11.64 -10.54
C THR A 156 17.31 -11.33 -9.10
N TYR A 157 16.16 -10.65 -8.93
CA TYR A 157 15.69 -10.21 -7.61
C TYR A 157 14.25 -10.59 -7.29
N LEU A 158 13.48 -11.09 -8.26
CA LEU A 158 12.10 -11.51 -8.06
C LEU A 158 11.90 -12.96 -8.50
N PRO A 159 11.10 -13.75 -7.76
CA PRO A 159 10.74 -15.09 -8.17
C PRO A 159 9.68 -15.03 -9.29
N VAL A 160 9.45 -16.18 -9.93
CA VAL A 160 8.31 -16.36 -10.82
C VAL A 160 7.05 -16.47 -9.96
N GLU A 161 6.13 -15.51 -10.09
CA GLU A 161 4.87 -15.45 -9.35
C GLU A 161 3.71 -15.59 -10.33
N HIS A 162 3.30 -16.84 -10.56
CA HIS A 162 2.10 -17.16 -11.35
C HIS A 162 1.03 -17.87 -10.51
N ASP A 163 1.13 -17.76 -9.19
CA ASP A 163 0.17 -18.37 -8.28
C ASP A 163 -1.15 -17.57 -8.26
N ILE A 164 -2.25 -18.30 -8.21
CA ILE A 164 -3.61 -17.75 -8.21
C ILE A 164 -3.82 -16.71 -7.09
N PRO A 165 -3.33 -16.91 -5.84
CA PRO A 165 -3.44 -15.90 -4.79
C PRO A 165 -2.86 -14.53 -5.17
N THR A 166 -1.64 -14.51 -5.73
CA THR A 166 -0.99 -13.27 -6.18
C THR A 166 -1.76 -12.61 -7.31
N THR A 167 -2.28 -13.38 -8.27
CA THR A 167 -3.13 -12.84 -9.36
C THR A 167 -4.40 -12.18 -8.81
N ILE A 168 -5.10 -12.85 -7.89
CA ILE A 168 -6.32 -12.34 -7.28
C ILE A 168 -6.02 -11.06 -6.49
N PHE A 169 -4.97 -11.06 -5.68
CA PHE A 169 -4.58 -9.88 -4.90
C PHE A 169 -4.33 -8.67 -5.82
N ASN A 170 -3.55 -8.83 -6.88
CA ASN A 170 -3.27 -7.75 -7.83
C ASN A 170 -4.53 -7.28 -8.57
N ALA A 171 -5.42 -8.19 -8.97
CA ALA A 171 -6.70 -7.84 -9.60
C ALA A 171 -7.62 -7.05 -8.64
N MET A 172 -7.63 -7.42 -7.36
CA MET A 172 -8.39 -6.69 -6.36
C MET A 172 -7.79 -5.31 -6.05
N LEU A 173 -6.47 -5.14 -6.11
CA LEU A 173 -5.82 -3.85 -5.91
C LEU A 173 -6.19 -2.84 -7.00
N PHE A 174 -6.40 -3.31 -8.24
CA PHE A 174 -6.94 -2.52 -9.34
C PHE A 174 -8.31 -1.90 -9.06
N VAL A 175 -9.12 -2.53 -8.20
CA VAL A 175 -10.42 -2.01 -7.77
C VAL A 175 -10.27 -1.12 -6.53
N LEU A 176 -9.39 -1.49 -5.60
CA LEU A 176 -9.20 -0.74 -4.36
C LEU A 176 -8.68 0.68 -4.60
N VAL A 177 -7.71 0.84 -5.51
CA VAL A 177 -7.10 2.15 -5.76
C VAL A 177 -8.13 3.18 -6.28
N PRO A 178 -8.94 2.89 -7.31
CA PRO A 178 -10.04 3.76 -7.71
C PRO A 178 -11.00 4.09 -6.57
N LEU A 179 -11.38 3.11 -5.74
CA LEU A 179 -12.25 3.35 -4.57
C LEU A 179 -11.60 4.31 -3.57
N ALA A 180 -10.31 4.14 -3.29
CA ALA A 180 -9.55 5.00 -2.37
C ALA A 180 -9.43 6.45 -2.90
N VAL A 181 -9.24 6.62 -4.20
CA VAL A 181 -9.26 7.95 -4.85
C VAL A 181 -10.69 8.52 -4.82
N MET A 182 -11.70 7.73 -5.18
CA MET A 182 -13.10 8.15 -5.23
C MET A 182 -13.63 8.59 -3.88
N GLU A 183 -13.26 7.92 -2.78
CA GLU A 183 -13.71 8.28 -1.41
C GLU A 183 -13.48 9.76 -1.09
N ARG A 184 -12.45 10.37 -1.68
CA ARG A 184 -12.08 11.76 -1.43
C ARG A 184 -12.99 12.76 -2.13
N TYR A 185 -13.67 12.34 -3.18
CA TYR A 185 -14.51 13.19 -4.04
C TYR A 185 -15.98 12.80 -4.01
N VAL A 186 -16.27 11.54 -3.71
CA VAL A 186 -17.59 10.92 -3.77
C VAL A 186 -17.93 10.33 -2.41
N LYS A 187 -18.97 10.85 -1.78
CA LYS A 187 -19.41 10.37 -0.45
C LYS A 187 -20.10 9.02 -0.53
N THR A 188 -20.94 8.81 -1.54
CA THR A 188 -21.80 7.63 -1.65
C THR A 188 -21.87 7.07 -3.07
N LEU A 189 -21.95 5.76 -3.19
CA LEU A 189 -22.22 5.02 -4.44
C LEU A 189 -23.39 4.07 -4.19
N GLY A 190 -24.50 4.24 -4.93
CA GLY A 190 -25.69 3.40 -4.78
C GLY A 190 -26.29 3.39 -3.36
N GLY A 191 -26.19 4.51 -2.62
CA GLY A 191 -26.67 4.64 -1.24
C GLY A 191 -25.68 4.20 -0.15
N TYR A 192 -24.56 3.57 -0.51
CA TYR A 192 -23.52 3.16 0.43
C TYR A 192 -22.37 4.15 0.47
N ALA A 193 -21.80 4.39 1.65
CA ALA A 193 -20.64 5.27 1.79
C ALA A 193 -19.41 4.66 1.11
N VAL A 194 -18.77 5.40 0.21
CA VAL A 194 -17.59 4.91 -0.55
C VAL A 194 -16.46 4.49 0.39
N SER A 195 -16.27 5.22 1.49
CA SER A 195 -15.29 4.89 2.54
C SER A 195 -15.47 3.48 3.11
N LYS A 196 -16.73 3.06 3.32
CA LYS A 196 -17.07 1.74 3.85
C LYS A 196 -16.88 0.64 2.82
N ILE A 197 -17.20 0.93 1.55
CA ILE A 197 -16.95 0.01 0.44
C ILE A 197 -15.45 -0.24 0.31
N GLY A 198 -14.65 0.83 0.27
CA GLY A 198 -13.19 0.74 0.18
C GLY A 198 -12.58 0.01 1.37
N PHE A 199 -12.98 0.33 2.59
CA PHE A 199 -12.55 -0.39 3.79
C PHE A 199 -12.89 -1.90 3.73
N ALA A 200 -14.13 -2.24 3.42
CA ALA A 200 -14.57 -3.63 3.31
C ALA A 200 -13.79 -4.37 2.22
N TRP A 201 -13.52 -3.71 1.10
CA TRP A 201 -12.72 -4.27 0.01
C TRP A 201 -11.27 -4.56 0.45
N SER A 202 -10.62 -3.65 1.18
CA SER A 202 -9.29 -3.91 1.75
C SER A 202 -9.29 -5.11 2.70
N VAL A 203 -10.34 -5.29 3.49
CA VAL A 203 -10.49 -6.46 4.38
C VAL A 203 -10.68 -7.73 3.55
N LEU A 204 -11.48 -7.70 2.48
CA LEU A 204 -11.62 -8.83 1.56
C LEU A 204 -10.30 -9.18 0.87
N MET A 205 -9.44 -8.20 0.58
CA MET A 205 -8.10 -8.43 0.04
C MET A 205 -7.14 -9.14 1.02
N ILE A 206 -7.50 -9.25 2.29
CA ILE A 206 -6.79 -10.10 3.26
C ILE A 206 -7.43 -11.49 3.27
N ILE A 207 -8.76 -11.55 3.39
CA ILE A 207 -9.51 -12.80 3.57
C ILE A 207 -9.44 -13.69 2.33
N ILE A 208 -9.73 -13.14 1.14
CA ILE A 208 -9.87 -13.93 -0.09
C ILE A 208 -8.55 -14.62 -0.46
N PRO A 209 -7.39 -13.93 -0.53
CA PRO A 209 -6.14 -14.61 -0.84
C PRO A 209 -5.78 -15.68 0.18
N LEU A 210 -6.01 -15.45 1.49
CA LEU A 210 -5.76 -16.47 2.52
C LEU A 210 -6.66 -17.70 2.36
N VAL A 211 -7.94 -17.51 2.03
CA VAL A 211 -8.85 -18.63 1.74
C VAL A 211 -8.37 -19.40 0.52
N VAL A 212 -7.97 -18.70 -0.55
CA VAL A 212 -7.47 -19.34 -1.77
C VAL A 212 -6.17 -20.12 -1.50
N ILE A 213 -5.24 -19.57 -0.73
CA ILE A 213 -4.01 -20.27 -0.33
C ILE A 213 -4.34 -21.59 0.38
N ASN A 214 -5.27 -21.57 1.35
CA ASN A 214 -5.66 -22.77 2.08
C ASN A 214 -6.42 -23.81 1.22
N LEU A 215 -7.14 -23.37 0.19
CA LEU A 215 -7.88 -24.26 -0.70
C LEU A 215 -7.03 -24.81 -1.85
N ALA A 216 -6.02 -24.05 -2.30
CA ALA A 216 -5.18 -24.41 -3.43
C ALA A 216 -4.06 -25.39 -3.08
N GLY A 217 -3.68 -25.50 -1.78
CA GLY A 217 -2.65 -26.41 -1.29
C GLY A 217 -1.25 -25.85 -1.40
#